data_AF-A0AAW8S298-F1
#
_entry.id   AF-A0AAW8S298-F1
#
_cell.length_a   1.000
_cell.length_b   1.000
_cell.length_c   1.000
_cell.angle_alpha   90.00
_cell.angle_beta   90.00
_cell.angle_gamma   90.00
#
_symmetry.space_group_name_H-M   'P 1'
#
loop_
_entity.id
_entity.type
_entity.pdbx_description
1 polymer ?
#
loop_
_entity_poly.entity_id
_entity_poly.type
_entity_poly.pdbx_seq_one_letter_code
_entity_poly.pdbx_strand_id
1 'polypeptide(L)'
;KKIIVGAIVALFLLPFFPSNVQAAKGDQGVDWAVYQGAQGKFGYGSDKFSISQIGGYNANGLYDQWTYKSQVASTIAQGKRAHTYIWYDTWGSMSIAKTTLDYFLPKIQTPKGSIVALDFEHGASSNKQANTDTILYGMRRIKQAGYTPMYYSYKPFTLQYVYYQQILAEFPNSLWMAAYPNYNVTPKPVWSVFPSMEGVAIYQFTSTYVAGGL
;
A
#
# COMPACT_ATOMS: atom_id res chain seq x y z
N LYS A 1 -53.36 -37.72 -12.95
CA LYS A 1 -51.90 -37.63 -13.16
C LYS A 1 -51.57 -36.25 -13.71
N LYS A 2 -51.17 -35.29 -12.87
CA LYS A 2 -50.67 -33.97 -13.29
C LYS A 2 -49.19 -33.93 -12.88
N ILE A 3 -48.30 -33.75 -13.85
CA ILE A 3 -46.85 -33.69 -13.64
C ILE A 3 -46.52 -32.25 -13.28
N ILE A 4 -45.96 -32.04 -12.10
CA ILE A 4 -45.40 -30.77 -11.65
C ILE A 4 -43.97 -30.71 -12.19
N VAL A 5 -43.70 -29.77 -13.09
CA VAL A 5 -42.34 -29.42 -13.50
C VAL A 5 -41.85 -28.34 -12.54
N GLY A 6 -40.96 -28.73 -11.62
CA GLY A 6 -40.27 -27.81 -10.72
C GLY A 6 -39.09 -27.15 -11.43
N ALA A 7 -39.06 -25.82 -11.43
CA ALA A 7 -37.92 -25.03 -11.87
C ALA A 7 -36.77 -25.14 -10.84
N ILE A 8 -35.60 -25.61 -11.27
CA ILE A 8 -34.38 -25.57 -10.48
C ILE A 8 -33.75 -24.19 -10.66
N VAL A 9 -33.86 -23.34 -9.63
CA VAL A 9 -33.03 -22.15 -9.50
C VAL A 9 -31.72 -22.58 -8.86
N ALA A 10 -30.67 -22.68 -9.67
CA ALA A 10 -29.31 -22.88 -9.18
C ALA A 10 -28.80 -21.58 -8.56
N LEU A 11 -28.90 -21.47 -7.24
CA LEU A 11 -28.31 -20.39 -6.47
C LEU A 11 -26.79 -20.59 -6.43
N PHE A 12 -26.05 -19.81 -7.23
CA PHE A 12 -24.59 -19.73 -7.12
C PHE A 12 -24.21 -19.10 -5.78
N LEU A 13 -23.99 -19.93 -4.77
CA LEU A 13 -23.31 -19.55 -3.54
C LEU A 13 -21.82 -19.39 -3.85
N LEU A 14 -21.39 -18.16 -4.16
CA LEU A 14 -19.98 -17.79 -4.10
C LEU A 14 -19.50 -17.97 -2.66
N PRO A 15 -18.39 -18.69 -2.41
CA PRO A 15 -17.82 -18.75 -1.07
C PRO A 15 -17.35 -17.35 -0.68
N PHE A 16 -18.07 -16.72 0.24
CA PHE A 16 -17.54 -15.63 1.06
C PHE A 16 -16.41 -16.23 1.89
N PHE A 17 -15.17 -16.14 1.38
CA PHE A 17 -14.01 -16.30 2.23
C PHE A 17 -13.90 -15.04 3.09
N PRO A 18 -14.09 -15.11 4.42
CA PRO A 18 -13.67 -14.01 5.26
C PRO A 18 -12.15 -13.87 5.09
N SER A 19 -11.73 -12.87 4.32
CA SER A 19 -10.33 -12.46 4.30
C SER A 19 -10.03 -11.90 5.68
N ASN A 20 -9.47 -12.72 6.57
CA ASN A 20 -8.92 -12.28 7.84
C ASN A 20 -7.77 -11.31 7.53
N VAL A 21 -8.05 -10.01 7.47
CA VAL A 21 -7.01 -8.97 7.34
C VAL A 21 -6.38 -8.74 8.70
N GLN A 22 -5.77 -9.78 9.25
CA GLN A 22 -5.08 -9.72 10.54
C GLN A 22 -3.59 -9.84 10.26
N ALA A 23 -2.88 -8.73 10.41
CA ALA A 23 -1.43 -8.71 10.46
C ALA A 23 -0.99 -9.05 11.89
N ALA A 24 -0.09 -10.01 12.06
CA ALA A 24 0.54 -10.27 13.34
C ALA A 24 1.80 -9.43 13.49
N LYS A 25 2.13 -9.02 14.72
CA LYS A 25 3.42 -8.39 15.01
C LYS A 25 4.54 -9.30 14.55
N GLY A 26 5.43 -8.79 13.70
CA GLY A 26 6.58 -9.53 13.17
C GLY A 26 6.32 -10.25 11.83
N ASP A 27 5.12 -10.16 11.27
CA ASP A 27 4.91 -10.57 9.87
C ASP A 27 5.83 -9.75 8.94
N GLN A 28 6.50 -10.44 8.02
CA GLN A 28 7.34 -9.84 7.00
C GLN A 28 6.72 -10.03 5.62
N GLY A 29 7.02 -9.11 4.72
CA GLY A 29 6.53 -9.10 3.36
C GLY A 29 7.39 -8.14 2.54
N VAL A 30 6.95 -7.91 1.31
CA VAL A 30 7.69 -7.16 0.30
C VAL A 30 6.79 -6.10 -0.32
N ASP A 31 7.37 -5.05 -0.86
CA ASP A 31 6.68 -4.11 -1.73
C ASP A 31 7.27 -4.15 -3.14
N TRP A 32 6.43 -3.98 -4.16
CA TRP A 32 6.83 -4.17 -5.56
C TRP A 32 6.33 -3.05 -6.46
N ALA A 33 7.13 -2.72 -7.47
CA ALA A 33 6.77 -1.86 -8.60
C ALA A 33 7.01 -2.62 -9.92
N VAL A 34 7.32 -1.92 -11.02
CA VAL A 34 7.77 -2.56 -12.29
C VAL A 34 8.90 -3.56 -12.07
N TYR A 35 9.82 -3.22 -11.16
CA TYR A 35 11.18 -3.74 -11.13
C TYR A 35 11.25 -5.22 -10.74
N GLN A 36 10.21 -5.73 -10.08
CA GLN A 36 10.09 -7.13 -9.67
C GLN A 36 9.33 -7.99 -10.70
N GLY A 37 9.08 -7.44 -11.89
CA GLY A 37 8.46 -8.15 -13.01
C GLY A 37 6.97 -8.41 -12.82
N ALA A 38 6.37 -9.07 -13.83
CA ALA A 38 4.92 -9.24 -13.92
C ALA A 38 4.31 -9.98 -12.72
N GLN A 39 5.02 -10.95 -12.16
CA GLN A 39 4.50 -11.79 -11.07
C GLN A 39 5.02 -11.39 -9.68
N GLY A 40 5.86 -10.35 -9.62
CA GLY A 40 6.59 -9.98 -8.42
C GLY A 40 7.63 -11.03 -8.02
N LYS A 41 8.36 -10.75 -6.94
CA LYS A 41 9.36 -11.65 -6.39
C LYS A 41 9.31 -11.61 -4.86
N PHE A 42 9.02 -12.73 -4.23
CA PHE A 42 9.19 -12.87 -2.78
C PHE A 42 10.67 -13.15 -2.47
N GLY A 43 11.13 -12.70 -1.30
CA GLY A 43 12.48 -12.99 -0.85
C GLY A 43 12.57 -14.39 -0.26
N TYR A 44 11.59 -14.77 0.58
CA TYR A 44 11.58 -16.04 1.29
C TYR A 44 10.18 -16.64 1.36
N GLY A 45 10.11 -17.97 1.53
CA GLY A 45 8.82 -18.66 1.72
C GLY A 45 8.05 -18.19 2.95
N SER A 46 8.74 -17.61 3.94
CA SER A 46 8.15 -17.03 5.14
C SER A 46 7.36 -15.74 4.91
N ASP A 47 7.55 -15.06 3.77
CA ASP A 47 6.88 -13.80 3.47
C ASP A 47 5.35 -13.98 3.47
N LYS A 48 4.62 -13.04 4.06
CA LYS A 48 3.18 -13.17 4.32
C LYS A 48 2.31 -12.28 3.45
N PHE A 49 2.90 -11.24 2.87
CA PHE A 49 2.16 -10.25 2.10
C PHE A 49 3.04 -9.58 1.03
N SER A 50 2.38 -8.98 0.03
CA SER A 50 3.01 -7.99 -0.84
C SER A 50 2.23 -6.68 -0.84
N ILE A 51 2.90 -5.55 -1.06
CA ILE A 51 2.30 -4.24 -1.33
C ILE A 51 2.68 -3.81 -2.75
N SER A 52 1.75 -3.90 -3.70
CA SER A 52 2.05 -3.66 -5.13
C SER A 52 1.67 -2.25 -5.56
N GLN A 53 2.55 -1.59 -6.32
CA GLN A 53 2.29 -0.27 -6.90
C GLN A 53 1.23 -0.39 -7.97
N ILE A 54 0.16 0.40 -7.86
CA ILE A 54 -0.86 0.51 -8.93
C ILE A 54 -0.46 1.50 -10.02
N GLY A 55 0.41 2.43 -9.67
CA GLY A 55 0.75 3.60 -10.46
C GLY A 55 0.83 4.81 -9.54
N GLY A 56 0.65 6.00 -10.09
CA GLY A 56 0.57 7.21 -9.30
C GLY A 56 0.53 8.48 -10.12
N TYR A 57 0.86 9.58 -9.46
CA TYR A 57 1.03 10.89 -10.07
C TYR A 57 2.45 11.38 -9.78
N ASN A 58 3.22 11.69 -10.83
CA ASN A 58 4.56 12.28 -10.71
C ASN A 58 4.69 13.53 -11.60
N ALA A 59 5.91 14.04 -11.80
CA ALA A 59 6.15 15.26 -12.57
C ALA A 59 5.64 15.19 -14.03
N ASN A 60 5.46 13.98 -14.56
CA ASN A 60 4.92 13.72 -15.90
C ASN A 60 3.40 13.46 -15.91
N GLY A 61 2.74 13.57 -14.75
CA GLY A 61 1.31 13.35 -14.59
C GLY A 61 0.94 11.96 -14.07
N LEU A 62 -0.29 11.55 -14.35
CA LEU A 62 -0.80 10.22 -14.01
C LEU A 62 -0.12 9.14 -14.84
N TYR A 63 0.23 8.02 -14.21
CA TYR A 63 0.75 6.83 -14.88
C TYR A 63 0.25 5.54 -14.22
N ASP A 64 -0.08 4.54 -15.02
CA ASP A 64 -0.41 3.19 -14.55
C ASP A 64 0.84 2.31 -14.44
N GLN A 65 0.83 1.40 -13.47
CA GLN A 65 1.84 0.35 -13.37
C GLN A 65 1.33 -0.93 -14.04
N TRP A 66 1.89 -1.27 -15.20
CA TRP A 66 1.42 -2.43 -16.00
C TRP A 66 1.51 -3.78 -15.25
N THR A 67 2.42 -3.90 -14.28
CA THR A 67 2.61 -5.12 -13.48
C THR A 67 1.57 -5.28 -12.36
N TYR A 68 0.83 -4.23 -11.98
CA TYR A 68 -0.02 -4.22 -10.80
C TYR A 68 -0.99 -5.40 -10.75
N LYS A 69 -1.78 -5.56 -11.81
CA LYS A 69 -2.84 -6.59 -11.87
C LYS A 69 -2.27 -8.00 -11.72
N SER A 70 -1.17 -8.30 -12.42
CA SER A 70 -0.55 -9.62 -12.36
C SER A 70 0.17 -9.86 -11.02
N GLN A 71 0.76 -8.84 -10.42
CA GLN A 71 1.36 -8.93 -9.09
C GLN A 71 0.31 -9.19 -8.00
N VAL A 72 -0.82 -8.47 -8.01
CA VAL A 72 -1.93 -8.72 -7.07
C VAL A 72 -2.48 -10.13 -7.24
N ALA A 73 -2.71 -10.58 -8.48
CA ALA A 73 -3.19 -11.92 -8.77
C ALA A 73 -2.20 -13.00 -8.29
N SER A 74 -0.90 -12.80 -8.53
CA SER A 74 0.18 -13.68 -8.07
C SER A 74 0.20 -13.83 -6.54
N THR A 75 0.09 -12.73 -5.81
CA THR A 75 0.08 -12.74 -4.34
C THR A 75 -1.12 -13.50 -3.79
N ILE A 76 -2.31 -13.27 -4.35
CA ILE A 76 -3.53 -13.97 -3.95
C ILE A 76 -3.44 -15.47 -4.27
N ALA A 77 -2.95 -15.83 -5.47
CA ALA A 77 -2.79 -17.22 -5.89
C ALA A 77 -1.81 -18.01 -4.97
N GLN A 78 -0.83 -17.32 -4.40
CA GLN A 78 0.09 -17.88 -3.41
C GLN A 78 -0.47 -17.92 -1.98
N GLY A 79 -1.74 -17.54 -1.77
CA GLY A 79 -2.39 -17.51 -0.46
C GLY A 79 -1.83 -16.44 0.49
N LYS A 80 -1.15 -15.42 -0.04
CA LYS A 80 -0.57 -14.32 0.72
C LYS A 80 -1.50 -13.10 0.69
N ARG A 81 -1.32 -12.18 1.65
CA ARG A 81 -2.14 -10.96 1.72
C ARG A 81 -1.66 -9.96 0.66
N ALA A 82 -2.57 -9.53 -0.21
CA ALA A 82 -2.28 -8.52 -1.22
C ALA A 82 -2.69 -7.12 -0.74
N HIS A 83 -1.78 -6.16 -0.89
CA HIS A 83 -1.96 -4.75 -0.56
C HIS A 83 -1.53 -3.88 -1.74
N THR A 84 -1.87 -2.60 -1.69
CA THR A 84 -1.59 -1.63 -2.78
C THR A 84 -0.89 -0.40 -2.24
N TYR A 85 -0.07 0.25 -3.06
CA TYR A 85 0.34 1.63 -2.83
C TYR A 85 0.24 2.47 -4.10
N ILE A 86 0.14 3.78 -3.92
CA ILE A 86 0.01 4.79 -4.98
C ILE A 86 1.16 5.78 -4.82
N TRP A 87 1.96 6.01 -5.86
CA TRP A 87 2.95 7.10 -5.88
C TRP A 87 2.21 8.45 -5.91
N TYR A 88 2.53 9.33 -4.97
CA TYR A 88 1.61 10.39 -4.57
C TYR A 88 2.23 11.81 -4.59
N ASP A 89 2.96 12.19 -5.64
CA ASP A 89 3.43 13.57 -5.75
C ASP A 89 2.24 14.54 -5.94
N THR A 90 2.01 15.43 -4.98
CA THR A 90 0.89 16.39 -5.04
C THR A 90 1.33 17.85 -5.15
N TRP A 91 2.56 18.18 -4.74
CA TRP A 91 3.04 19.55 -4.52
C TRP A 91 2.06 20.40 -3.70
N GLY A 92 1.35 19.77 -2.74
CA GLY A 92 0.31 20.43 -1.93
C GLY A 92 -0.96 20.78 -2.71
N SER A 93 -1.12 20.30 -3.95
CA SER A 93 -2.28 20.56 -4.79
C SER A 93 -3.43 19.59 -4.50
N MET A 94 -4.53 20.11 -3.96
CA MET A 94 -5.76 19.35 -3.77
C MET A 94 -6.38 18.86 -5.08
N SER A 95 -6.14 19.56 -6.20
CA SER A 95 -6.60 19.12 -7.52
C SER A 95 -5.89 17.84 -7.98
N ILE A 96 -4.57 17.77 -7.78
CA ILE A 96 -3.77 16.58 -8.08
C ILE A 96 -4.19 15.43 -7.16
N ALA A 97 -4.37 15.70 -5.86
CA ALA A 97 -4.87 14.72 -4.91
C ALA A 97 -6.20 14.10 -5.36
N LYS A 98 -7.21 14.93 -5.64
CA LYS A 98 -8.53 14.48 -6.16
C LYS A 98 -8.39 13.64 -7.42
N THR A 99 -7.68 14.17 -8.42
CA THR A 99 -7.47 13.51 -9.71
C THR A 99 -6.83 12.14 -9.55
N THR A 100 -5.82 12.03 -8.69
CA THR A 100 -5.10 10.78 -8.41
C THR A 100 -6.00 9.75 -7.74
N LEU A 101 -6.72 10.13 -6.68
CA LEU A 101 -7.58 9.19 -5.94
C LEU A 101 -8.80 8.76 -6.76
N ASP A 102 -9.42 9.68 -7.48
CA ASP A 102 -10.58 9.37 -8.34
C ASP A 102 -10.17 8.42 -9.49
N TYR A 103 -8.93 8.53 -9.96
CA TYR A 103 -8.40 7.62 -10.98
C TYR A 103 -8.08 6.23 -10.41
N PHE A 104 -7.36 6.13 -9.29
CA PHE A 104 -6.83 4.84 -8.83
C PHE A 104 -7.76 4.04 -7.93
N LEU A 105 -8.54 4.66 -7.05
CA LEU A 105 -9.37 3.91 -6.09
C LEU A 105 -10.34 2.92 -6.75
N PRO A 106 -11.00 3.24 -7.88
CA PRO A 106 -11.86 2.28 -8.59
C PRO A 106 -11.09 1.12 -9.25
N LYS A 107 -9.77 1.26 -9.45
CA LYS A 107 -8.92 0.26 -10.13
C LYS A 107 -8.22 -0.71 -9.18
N ILE A 108 -8.32 -0.49 -7.86
CA ILE A 108 -7.68 -1.35 -6.85
C ILE A 108 -8.35 -2.73 -6.84
N GLN A 109 -7.52 -3.77 -6.91
CA GLN A 109 -7.95 -5.18 -7.03
C GLN A 109 -7.69 -6.00 -5.76
N THR A 110 -7.12 -5.40 -4.72
CA THR A 110 -6.90 -6.07 -3.44
C THR A 110 -8.20 -6.22 -2.64
N PRO A 111 -8.30 -7.20 -1.74
CA PRO A 111 -9.48 -7.39 -0.90
C PRO A 111 -9.82 -6.13 -0.07
N LYS A 112 -11.11 -5.87 0.20
CA LYS A 112 -11.50 -4.80 1.13
C LYS A 112 -10.88 -5.02 2.51
N GLY A 113 -10.56 -3.94 3.19
CA GLY A 113 -9.78 -3.93 4.42
C GLY A 113 -8.27 -4.03 4.21
N SER A 114 -7.77 -4.44 3.02
CA SER A 114 -6.35 -4.41 2.71
C SER A 114 -5.77 -2.99 2.86
N ILE A 115 -4.46 -2.91 3.08
CA ILE A 115 -3.74 -1.63 3.03
C ILE A 115 -3.80 -1.05 1.62
N VAL A 116 -4.08 0.26 1.56
CA VAL A 116 -3.75 1.13 0.44
C VAL A 116 -2.90 2.27 1.00
N ALA A 117 -1.63 2.31 0.61
CA ALA A 117 -0.69 3.33 1.07
C ALA A 117 -0.58 4.48 0.07
N LEU A 118 -0.42 5.69 0.60
CA LEU A 118 0.05 6.85 -0.15
C LEU A 118 1.56 6.94 0.02
N ASP A 119 2.29 6.76 -1.08
CA ASP A 119 3.74 6.89 -1.13
C ASP A 119 4.09 8.36 -1.41
N PHE A 120 4.46 9.07 -0.35
CA PHE A 120 4.78 10.50 -0.35
C PHE A 120 6.19 10.72 0.19
N GLU A 121 7.16 10.45 -0.67
CA GLU A 121 8.59 10.60 -0.41
C GLU A 121 9.28 11.56 -1.38
N HIS A 122 8.49 12.16 -2.27
CA HIS A 122 8.90 13.17 -3.23
C HIS A 122 7.73 14.13 -3.49
N GLY A 123 7.90 15.11 -4.39
CA GLY A 123 6.79 15.93 -4.88
C GLY A 123 6.12 16.80 -3.81
N ALA A 124 6.85 17.15 -2.76
CA ALA A 124 6.36 18.05 -1.71
C ALA A 124 6.53 19.52 -2.10
N SER A 125 5.56 20.35 -1.73
CA SER A 125 5.75 21.81 -1.73
C SER A 125 6.45 22.28 -0.45
N SER A 126 6.91 23.53 -0.41
CA SER A 126 7.37 24.16 0.83
C SER A 126 6.24 24.43 1.83
N ASN A 127 4.97 24.36 1.41
CA ASN A 127 3.83 24.50 2.30
C ASN A 127 3.49 23.16 2.97
N LYS A 128 4.06 22.98 4.16
CA LYS A 128 3.89 21.78 4.99
C LYS A 128 2.43 21.45 5.30
N GLN A 129 1.57 22.45 5.51
CA GLN A 129 0.15 22.22 5.77
C GLN A 129 -0.57 21.75 4.50
N ALA A 130 -0.30 22.38 3.35
CA ALA A 130 -0.92 21.96 2.08
C ALA A 130 -0.54 20.51 1.72
N ASN A 131 0.71 20.10 1.92
CA ASN A 131 1.11 18.70 1.75
C ASN A 131 0.30 17.79 2.68
N THR A 132 0.22 18.14 3.97
CA THR A 132 -0.53 17.39 5.00
C THR A 132 -2.02 17.25 4.63
N ASP A 133 -2.64 18.33 4.15
CA ASP A 133 -4.05 18.33 3.75
C ASP A 133 -4.31 17.38 2.57
N THR A 134 -3.40 17.32 1.58
CA THR A 134 -3.53 16.39 0.46
C THR A 134 -3.40 14.92 0.89
N ILE A 135 -2.54 14.64 1.87
CA ILE A 135 -2.37 13.29 2.45
C ILE A 135 -3.62 12.89 3.25
N LEU A 136 -4.09 13.76 4.15
CA LEU A 136 -5.31 13.54 4.92
C LEU A 136 -6.52 13.32 4.01
N TYR A 137 -6.66 14.13 2.95
CA TYR A 137 -7.68 13.92 1.93
C TYR A 137 -7.59 12.52 1.32
N GLY A 138 -6.41 12.12 0.84
CA GLY A 138 -6.22 10.83 0.20
C GLY A 138 -6.52 9.66 1.16
N MET A 139 -6.03 9.73 2.40
CA MET A 139 -6.27 8.70 3.42
C MET A 139 -7.75 8.57 3.81
N ARG A 140 -8.48 9.69 3.91
CA ARG A 140 -9.94 9.67 4.11
C ARG A 140 -10.65 8.99 2.95
N ARG A 141 -10.26 9.28 1.69
CA ARG A 141 -10.84 8.65 0.49
C ARG A 141 -10.57 7.14 0.46
N ILE A 142 -9.36 6.72 0.81
CA ILE A 142 -8.99 5.31 0.95
C ILE A 142 -9.88 4.60 1.98
N LYS A 143 -10.06 5.20 3.16
CA LYS A 143 -10.95 4.67 4.20
C LYS A 143 -12.40 4.58 3.74
N GLN A 144 -12.91 5.64 3.08
CA GLN A 144 -14.26 5.66 2.50
C GLN A 144 -14.46 4.58 1.44
N ALA A 145 -13.42 4.24 0.67
CA ALA A 145 -13.44 3.15 -0.31
C ALA A 145 -13.37 1.75 0.33
N GLY A 146 -13.33 1.63 1.66
CA GLY A 146 -13.34 0.37 2.40
C GLY A 146 -11.96 -0.29 2.54
N TYR A 147 -10.88 0.50 2.50
CA TYR A 147 -9.51 0.02 2.69
C TYR A 147 -8.88 0.60 3.96
N THR A 148 -7.75 0.03 4.39
CA THR A 148 -6.95 0.56 5.51
C THR A 148 -5.96 1.59 4.97
N PRO A 149 -6.08 2.90 5.31
CA PRO A 149 -5.16 3.92 4.84
C PRO A 149 -3.81 3.84 5.54
N MET A 150 -2.74 4.08 4.79
CA MET A 150 -1.36 4.11 5.28
C MET A 150 -0.61 5.27 4.61
N TYR A 151 0.26 5.95 5.36
CA TYR A 151 1.21 6.93 4.84
C TYR A 151 2.59 6.29 4.78
N TYR A 152 3.22 6.29 3.60
CA TYR A 152 4.58 5.82 3.41
C TYR A 152 5.54 6.97 3.11
N SER A 153 6.71 6.95 3.76
CA SER A 153 7.83 7.87 3.51
C SER A 153 9.09 7.47 4.31
N TYR A 154 10.06 8.38 4.41
CA TYR A 154 11.23 8.28 5.29
C TYR A 154 11.34 9.48 6.25
N LYS A 155 11.89 9.24 7.46
CA LYS A 155 11.78 10.17 8.60
C LYS A 155 12.23 11.61 8.31
N PRO A 156 13.44 11.87 7.76
CA PRO A 156 13.85 13.23 7.42
C PRO A 156 12.86 13.99 6.52
N PHE A 157 12.35 13.35 5.48
CA PHE A 157 11.40 13.97 4.56
C PHE A 157 10.06 14.27 5.25
N THR A 158 9.52 13.31 6.00
CA THR A 158 8.28 13.51 6.76
C THR A 158 8.42 14.69 7.73
N LEU A 159 9.51 14.76 8.51
CA LEU A 159 9.73 15.85 9.47
C LEU A 159 9.89 17.21 8.77
N GLN A 160 10.47 17.24 7.57
CA GLN A 160 10.62 18.46 6.80
C GLN A 160 9.30 18.93 6.18
N TYR A 161 8.53 18.02 5.58
CA TYR A 161 7.44 18.38 4.66
C TYR A 161 6.02 18.06 5.12
N VAL A 162 5.84 17.34 6.25
CA VAL A 162 4.50 16.89 6.69
C VAL A 162 4.29 17.05 8.20
N TYR A 163 3.13 17.54 8.62
CA TYR A 163 2.70 17.52 10.03
C TYR A 163 2.11 16.14 10.36
N TYR A 164 2.96 15.11 10.44
CA TYR A 164 2.51 13.72 10.56
C TYR A 164 1.66 13.45 11.81
N GLN A 165 1.78 14.27 12.86
CA GLN A 165 0.92 14.18 14.04
C GLN A 165 -0.56 14.43 13.71
N GLN A 166 -0.86 15.29 12.72
CA GLN A 166 -2.23 15.48 12.23
C GLN A 166 -2.74 14.22 11.52
N ILE A 167 -1.87 13.52 10.79
CA ILE A 167 -2.20 12.21 10.20
C ILE A 167 -2.56 11.23 11.30
N LEU A 168 -1.71 11.11 12.33
CA LEU A 168 -1.92 10.17 13.43
C LEU A 168 -3.13 10.48 14.31
N ALA A 169 -3.51 11.75 14.42
CA ALA A 169 -4.72 12.16 15.14
C ALA A 169 -6.00 11.58 14.51
N GLU A 170 -6.03 11.42 13.17
CA GLU A 170 -7.16 10.83 12.45
C GLU A 170 -6.99 9.34 12.15
N PHE A 171 -5.74 8.92 11.94
CA PHE A 171 -5.35 7.57 11.54
C PHE A 171 -4.22 7.08 12.47
N PRO A 172 -4.55 6.59 13.68
CA PRO A 172 -3.54 6.04 14.57
C PRO A 172 -2.84 4.83 13.94
N ASN A 173 -1.55 4.65 14.23
CA ASN A 173 -0.74 3.51 13.75
C ASN A 173 -0.76 3.34 12.22
N SER A 174 -0.66 4.44 11.47
CA SER A 174 -0.79 4.45 10.02
C SER A 174 0.47 4.90 9.28
N LEU A 175 1.66 4.83 9.91
CA LEU A 175 2.91 5.14 9.21
C LEU A 175 3.62 3.84 8.79
N TRP A 176 4.04 3.82 7.53
CA TRP A 176 4.99 2.89 6.95
C TRP A 176 6.29 3.67 6.69
N MET A 177 7.33 3.42 7.47
CA MET A 177 8.54 4.24 7.43
C MET A 177 9.76 3.45 6.94
N ALA A 178 10.54 4.05 6.03
CA ALA A 178 11.80 3.51 5.55
C ALA A 178 13.00 4.00 6.37
N ALA A 179 13.93 3.08 6.66
CA ALA A 179 15.29 3.39 7.12
C ALA A 179 16.21 2.18 6.93
N TYR A 180 17.31 2.36 6.22
CA TYR A 180 18.23 1.28 5.86
C TYR A 180 19.59 1.48 6.54
N PRO A 181 20.19 0.43 7.12
CA PRO A 181 21.53 0.53 7.70
C PRO A 181 22.61 0.70 6.62
N ASN A 182 22.37 0.14 5.44
CA ASN A 182 23.20 0.16 4.23
C ASN A 182 22.43 -0.54 3.10
N TYR A 183 23.10 -0.81 1.97
CA TYR A 183 22.54 -1.49 0.79
C TYR A 183 23.00 -2.95 0.63
N ASN A 184 23.58 -3.55 1.67
CA ASN A 184 23.93 -4.97 1.66
C ASN A 184 22.69 -5.85 1.86
N VAL A 185 22.80 -7.13 1.48
CA VAL A 185 21.73 -8.11 1.70
C VAL A 185 21.33 -8.16 3.17
N THR A 186 20.10 -7.75 3.48
CA THR A 186 19.59 -7.58 4.84
C THR A 186 18.25 -8.30 4.98
N PRO A 187 18.21 -9.58 5.40
CA PRO A 187 16.96 -10.36 5.46
C PRO A 187 16.14 -10.15 6.74
N LYS A 188 16.65 -9.36 7.69
CA LYS A 188 16.02 -9.11 8.99
C LYS A 188 16.16 -7.64 9.39
N PRO A 189 15.18 -7.08 10.13
CA PRO A 189 15.22 -5.68 10.54
C PRO A 189 16.42 -5.38 11.44
N VAL A 190 17.06 -4.24 11.20
CA VAL A 190 18.15 -3.71 12.03
C VAL A 190 17.60 -2.61 12.92
N TRP A 191 17.27 -2.95 14.16
CA TRP A 191 16.54 -2.06 15.06
C TRP A 191 17.33 -0.82 15.50
N SER A 192 18.65 -0.84 15.44
CA SER A 192 19.48 0.33 15.78
C SER A 192 19.29 1.51 14.82
N VAL A 193 18.77 1.27 13.61
CA VAL A 193 18.45 2.31 12.62
C VAL A 193 16.95 2.51 12.43
N PHE A 194 16.12 1.87 13.28
CA PHE A 194 14.67 2.01 13.21
C PHE A 194 14.25 3.50 13.25
N PRO A 195 13.37 3.95 12.35
CA PRO A 195 12.97 5.36 12.26
C PRO A 195 12.01 5.70 13.41
N SER A 196 12.55 5.87 14.62
CA SER A 196 11.77 6.09 15.83
C SER A 196 10.87 7.33 15.71
N MET A 197 9.57 7.08 15.54
CA MET A 197 8.47 8.02 15.38
C MET A 197 7.23 7.36 15.97
N GLU A 198 6.31 8.15 16.51
CA GLU A 198 5.01 7.61 16.95
C GLU A 198 4.23 7.07 15.75
N GLY A 199 3.41 6.04 15.96
CA GLY A 199 2.48 5.52 14.96
C GLY A 199 3.11 4.74 13.79
N VAL A 200 4.41 4.40 13.86
CA VAL A 200 5.04 3.48 12.90
C VAL A 200 4.47 2.07 13.08
N ALA A 201 3.72 1.61 12.08
CA ALA A 201 3.12 0.28 12.03
C ALA A 201 3.84 -0.67 11.07
N ILE A 202 4.51 -0.13 10.03
CA ILE A 202 5.32 -0.91 9.10
C ILE A 202 6.71 -0.27 9.01
N TYR A 203 7.74 -1.12 9.02
CA TYR A 203 9.14 -0.71 8.87
C TYR A 203 9.72 -1.31 7.59
N GLN A 204 10.02 -0.47 6.60
CA GLN A 204 10.84 -0.88 5.45
C GLN A 204 12.31 -0.81 5.88
N PHE A 205 12.89 -1.97 6.21
CA PHE A 205 14.21 -2.04 6.84
C PHE A 205 15.36 -2.23 5.85
N THR A 206 15.05 -2.44 4.57
CA THR A 206 16.04 -2.59 3.50
C THR A 206 15.39 -2.39 2.12
N SER A 207 16.21 -2.08 1.12
CA SER A 207 15.91 -2.24 -0.31
C SER A 207 16.71 -3.39 -0.96
N THR A 208 17.46 -4.14 -0.15
CA THR A 208 18.29 -5.28 -0.57
C THR A 208 17.91 -6.50 0.27
N TYR A 209 16.66 -6.95 0.18
CA TYR A 209 16.18 -8.08 0.98
C TYR A 209 16.82 -9.42 0.61
N VAL A 210 17.19 -9.56 -0.66
CA VAL A 210 17.94 -10.69 -1.24
C VAL A 210 19.01 -10.18 -2.20
N ALA A 211 19.89 -11.08 -2.65
CA ALA A 211 20.89 -10.75 -3.67
C ALA A 211 20.21 -10.21 -4.96
N GLY A 212 20.76 -9.12 -5.49
CA GLY A 212 20.20 -8.40 -6.64
C GLY A 212 19.13 -7.36 -6.30
N GLY A 213 18.84 -7.14 -5.02
CA GLY A 213 17.83 -6.18 -4.58
C GLY A 213 16.42 -6.81 -4.54
N LEU A 214 15.58 -6.23 -3.69
CA LEU A 214 14.14 -6.48 -3.69
C LEU A 214 13.43 -5.35 -2.97
#